data_AF-A0A3D9UCS9-F1
#
_entry.id   AF-A0A3D9UCS9-F1
#
_cell.length_a   1.000
_cell.length_b   1.000
_cell.length_c   1.000
_cell.angle_alpha   90.00
_cell.angle_beta   90.00
_cell.angle_gamma   90.00
#
_symmetry.space_group_name_H-M   'P 1'
#
loop_
_entity.id
_entity.type
_entity.pdbx_description
1 polymer ?
#
loop_
_entity_poly.entity_id
_entity_poly.type
_entity_poly.pdbx_seq_one_letter_code
_entity_poly.pdbx_strand_id
1 'polypeptide(L)'
;MSRLIKELKFFARQGGGSHKTCHDRIRIAGRLGALLLSLNIQIKSLSHLKSKHVENYVDARLSQGVAKRTMQNEMSALRHIFRMAGRKKLETSPRLISEYTLQKSGLAVILIHMMVSLLSVRLEKILLNSLVLMK
;
A
#
# COMPACT_ATOMS: atom_id res chain seq x y z
N MET A 1 -18.73 0.41 -8.09
CA MET A 1 -17.48 -0.39 -8.08
C MET A 1 -16.84 -0.34 -9.45
N SER A 2 -15.58 0.10 -9.55
CA SER A 2 -14.83 0.12 -10.82
C SER A 2 -14.61 -1.30 -11.36
N ARG A 3 -14.52 -1.44 -12.70
CA ARG A 3 -14.31 -2.71 -13.39
C ARG A 3 -13.08 -3.47 -12.86
N LEU A 4 -12.01 -2.74 -12.58
CA LEU A 4 -10.79 -3.26 -11.96
C LEU A 4 -11.03 -3.95 -10.61
N ILE A 5 -11.83 -3.35 -9.72
CA ILE A 5 -12.13 -3.95 -8.40
C ILE A 5 -12.87 -5.28 -8.59
N LYS A 6 -13.79 -5.36 -9.55
CA LYS A 6 -14.50 -6.61 -9.85
C LYS A 6 -13.55 -7.69 -10.35
N GLU A 7 -12.64 -7.35 -11.28
CA GLU A 7 -11.60 -8.27 -11.77
C GLU A 7 -10.67 -8.74 -10.64
N LEU A 8 -10.16 -7.83 -9.82
CA LEU A 8 -9.30 -8.17 -8.67
C LEU A 8 -10.00 -9.13 -7.70
N LYS A 9 -11.27 -8.89 -7.38
CA LYS A 9 -12.05 -9.77 -6.49
C LYS A 9 -12.35 -11.12 -7.13
N PHE A 10 -12.54 -11.16 -8.44
CA PHE A 10 -12.73 -12.40 -9.19
C PHE A 10 -11.51 -13.31 -9.07
N PHE A 11 -10.31 -12.78 -9.37
CA PHE A 11 -9.07 -13.55 -9.23
C PHE A 11 -8.72 -13.88 -7.77
N ALA A 12 -9.10 -13.02 -6.82
CA ALA A 12 -8.96 -13.32 -5.39
C ALA A 12 -9.77 -14.55 -4.95
N ARG A 13 -10.97 -14.74 -5.52
CA ARG A 13 -11.82 -15.92 -5.29
C ARG A 13 -11.29 -17.16 -6.01
N GLN A 14 -10.83 -17.00 -7.25
CA GLN A 14 -10.36 -18.11 -8.07
C GLN A 14 -9.13 -18.80 -7.50
N GLY A 15 -8.36 -18.10 -6.65
CA GLY A 15 -7.17 -18.65 -6.02
C GLY A 15 -7.39 -19.71 -4.93
N GLY A 16 -8.63 -20.10 -4.64
CA GLY A 16 -8.96 -21.18 -3.70
C GLY A 16 -8.51 -20.96 -2.24
N GLY A 17 -8.73 -21.98 -1.40
CA GLY A 17 -8.41 -21.99 0.03
C GLY A 17 -9.64 -21.88 0.95
N SER A 18 -9.40 -21.85 2.27
CA SER A 18 -10.47 -21.70 3.26
C SER A 18 -11.25 -20.40 3.06
N HIS A 19 -12.53 -20.40 3.41
CA HIS A 19 -13.42 -19.23 3.39
C HIS A 19 -12.77 -17.97 3.98
N LYS A 20 -12.04 -18.11 5.10
CA LYS A 20 -11.31 -17.01 5.74
C LYS A 20 -10.22 -16.43 4.83
N THR A 21 -9.43 -17.29 4.21
CA THR A 21 -8.34 -16.89 3.30
C THR A 21 -8.87 -16.22 2.04
N CYS A 22 -9.94 -16.75 1.45
CA CYS A 22 -10.62 -16.13 0.31
C CYS A 22 -11.17 -14.75 0.68
N HIS A 23 -11.84 -14.64 1.82
CA HIS A 23 -12.39 -13.37 2.31
C HIS A 23 -11.28 -12.33 2.56
N ASP A 24 -10.17 -12.73 3.20
CA ASP A 24 -9.04 -11.85 3.45
C ASP A 24 -8.43 -11.33 2.12
N ARG A 25 -8.26 -12.19 1.11
CA ARG A 25 -7.78 -11.77 -0.23
C ARG A 25 -8.74 -10.82 -0.93
N ILE A 26 -10.06 -11.06 -0.87
CA ILE A 26 -11.08 -10.17 -1.45
C ILE A 26 -11.04 -8.79 -0.79
N ARG A 27 -10.83 -8.75 0.53
CA ARG A 27 -10.68 -7.49 1.28
C ARG A 27 -9.45 -6.72 0.80
N ILE A 28 -8.31 -7.40 0.64
CA ILE A 28 -7.06 -6.79 0.16
C ILE A 28 -7.21 -6.28 -1.28
N ALA A 29 -7.82 -7.07 -2.17
CA ALA A 29 -8.18 -6.67 -3.53
C ALA A 29 -9.04 -5.40 -3.57
N GLY A 30 -10.04 -5.33 -2.68
CA GLY A 30 -10.89 -4.15 -2.54
C GLY A 30 -10.11 -2.90 -2.11
N ARG A 31 -9.21 -3.04 -1.13
CA ARG A 31 -8.37 -1.93 -0.65
C ARG A 31 -7.42 -1.42 -1.73
N LEU A 32 -6.76 -2.31 -2.47
CA LEU A 32 -5.89 -1.91 -3.58
C LEU A 32 -6.67 -1.07 -4.60
N GLY A 33 -7.85 -1.54 -5.03
CA GLY A 33 -8.64 -0.79 -6.00
C GLY A 33 -9.19 0.53 -5.46
N ALA A 34 -9.55 0.60 -4.17
CA ALA A 34 -9.96 1.85 -3.53
C ALA A 34 -8.81 2.88 -3.45
N LEU A 35 -7.60 2.42 -3.13
CA LEU A 35 -6.41 3.30 -3.10
C LEU A 35 -6.10 3.84 -4.50
N LEU A 36 -6.16 3.00 -5.54
CA LEU A 36 -5.93 3.44 -6.91
C LEU A 36 -6.94 4.49 -7.36
N LEU A 37 -8.21 4.34 -6.98
CA LEU A 37 -9.23 5.36 -7.20
C LEU A 37 -8.92 6.65 -6.44
N SER A 38 -8.49 6.56 -5.18
CA SER A 38 -8.09 7.72 -4.37
C SER A 38 -6.89 8.46 -4.94
N LEU A 39 -5.98 7.76 -5.63
CA LEU A 39 -4.84 8.35 -6.33
C LEU A 39 -5.21 8.91 -7.72
N ASN A 40 -6.51 8.92 -8.06
CA ASN A 40 -7.05 9.28 -9.37
C ASN A 40 -6.46 8.45 -10.54
N ILE A 41 -6.02 7.22 -10.25
CA ILE A 41 -5.44 6.32 -11.24
C ILE A 41 -6.56 5.47 -11.84
N GLN A 42 -7.00 5.87 -13.05
CA GLN A 42 -8.08 5.20 -13.76
C GLN A 42 -7.58 4.01 -14.60
N ILE A 43 -7.35 2.88 -13.93
CA ILE A 43 -7.01 1.62 -14.62
C ILE A 43 -8.29 0.86 -14.96
N LYS A 44 -8.49 0.55 -16.25
CA LYS A 44 -9.68 -0.16 -16.75
C LYS A 44 -9.65 -1.67 -16.49
N SER A 45 -8.45 -2.28 -16.50
CA SER A 45 -8.25 -3.72 -16.31
C SER A 45 -6.89 -4.04 -15.69
N LEU A 46 -6.79 -5.20 -15.05
CA LEU A 46 -5.55 -5.75 -14.46
C LEU A 46 -4.38 -5.84 -15.45
N SER A 47 -4.67 -5.96 -16.74
CA SER A 47 -3.65 -5.97 -17.82
C SER A 47 -2.85 -4.68 -17.92
N HIS A 48 -3.40 -3.55 -17.48
CA HIS A 48 -2.73 -2.24 -17.48
C HIS A 48 -2.07 -1.91 -16.14
N LEU A 49 -2.21 -2.78 -15.13
CA LEU A 49 -1.60 -2.57 -13.82
C LEU A 49 -0.08 -2.79 -13.89
N LYS A 50 0.70 -1.74 -13.64
CA LYS A 50 2.17 -1.75 -13.57
C LYS A 50 2.66 -1.92 -12.13
N SER A 51 3.92 -2.36 -11.96
CA SER A 51 4.56 -2.51 -10.64
C SER A 51 4.54 -1.24 -9.82
N LYS A 52 4.67 -0.06 -10.45
CA LYS A 52 4.57 1.25 -9.80
C LYS A 52 3.27 1.45 -8.99
N HIS A 53 2.16 0.87 -9.45
CA HIS A 53 0.88 0.98 -8.73
C HIS A 53 0.86 0.14 -7.45
N VAL A 54 1.59 -0.99 -7.45
CA VAL A 54 1.75 -1.82 -6.26
C VAL A 54 2.75 -1.18 -5.30
N GLU A 55 3.80 -0.53 -5.80
CA GLU A 55 4.74 0.26 -5.00
C GLU A 55 4.02 1.42 -4.28
N ASN A 56 3.22 2.19 -5.01
CA ASN A 56 2.39 3.24 -4.41
C ASN A 56 1.43 2.69 -3.35
N TYR A 57 0.92 1.47 -3.54
CA TYR A 57 0.09 0.80 -2.53
C TYR A 57 0.88 0.46 -1.27
N VAL A 58 2.10 -0.07 -1.41
CA VAL A 58 2.98 -0.36 -0.29
C VAL A 58 3.32 0.92 0.46
N ASP A 59 3.72 1.98 -0.24
CA ASP A 59 4.08 3.26 0.37
C ASP A 59 2.89 3.88 1.14
N ALA A 60 1.68 3.84 0.57
CA ALA A 60 0.47 4.33 1.24
C ALA A 60 0.07 3.49 2.47
N ARG A 61 0.40 2.20 2.51
CA ARG A 61 0.11 1.36 3.68
C ARG A 61 1.18 1.50 4.76
N LEU A 62 2.43 1.71 4.37
CA LEU A 62 3.50 2.03 5.30
C LEU A 62 3.28 3.41 5.95
N SER A 63 2.76 4.40 5.21
CA SER A 63 2.39 5.71 5.78
C SER A 63 1.24 5.63 6.78
N GLN A 64 0.37 4.62 6.65
CA GLN A 64 -0.69 4.31 7.63
C GLN A 64 -0.18 3.59 8.88
N GLY A 65 1.13 3.31 9.00
CA GLY A 65 1.71 2.66 10.17
C GLY A 65 1.41 1.17 10.28
N VAL A 66 1.14 0.50 9.16
CA VAL A 66 0.78 -0.93 9.16
C VAL A 66 1.99 -1.78 9.54
N ALA A 67 1.79 -2.72 10.47
CA ALA A 67 2.83 -3.64 10.88
C ALA A 67 3.42 -4.41 9.69
N LYS A 68 4.74 -4.59 9.71
CA LYS A 68 5.51 -5.34 8.69
C LYS A 68 4.92 -6.71 8.38
N ARG A 69 4.49 -7.46 9.41
CA ARG A 69 3.87 -8.79 9.25
C ARG A 69 2.55 -8.73 8.47
N THR A 70 1.76 -7.67 8.68
CA THR A 70 0.51 -7.42 7.94
C THR A 70 0.80 -7.03 6.50
N MET A 71 1.80 -6.17 6.25
CA MET A 71 2.23 -5.84 4.89
C MET A 71 2.69 -7.07 4.11
N GLN A 72 3.46 -7.96 4.75
CA GLN A 72 3.88 -9.22 4.14
C GLN A 72 2.69 -10.11 3.78
N ASN A 73 1.65 -10.17 4.62
CA ASN A 73 0.41 -10.90 4.32
C ASN A 73 -0.34 -10.28 3.13
N GLU A 74 -0.42 -8.96 3.07
CA GLU A 74 -1.06 -8.24 1.96
C GLU A 74 -0.32 -8.50 0.65
N MET A 75 1.01 -8.43 0.65
CA MET A 75 1.82 -8.73 -0.53
C MET A 75 1.71 -10.18 -0.97
N SER A 76 1.65 -11.14 -0.03
CA SER A 76 1.41 -12.56 -0.36
C SER A 76 0.05 -12.78 -1.03
N ALA A 77 -0.99 -12.11 -0.54
CA ALA A 77 -2.31 -12.16 -1.16
C ALA A 77 -2.32 -11.53 -2.56
N LEU A 78 -1.68 -10.37 -2.74
CA LEU A 78 -1.57 -9.70 -4.03
C LEU A 78 -0.79 -10.53 -5.04
N ARG A 79 0.33 -11.14 -4.64
CA ARG A 79 1.08 -12.08 -5.51
C ARG A 79 0.20 -13.22 -5.98
N HIS A 80 -0.59 -13.80 -5.08
CA HIS A 80 -1.52 -14.86 -5.46
C HIS A 80 -2.57 -14.37 -6.49
N ILE A 81 -3.12 -13.18 -6.30
CA ILE A 81 -4.09 -12.58 -7.23
C ILE A 81 -3.44 -12.35 -8.60
N PHE A 82 -2.23 -11.81 -8.65
CA PHE A 82 -1.50 -11.57 -9.90
C PHE A 82 -1.12 -12.87 -10.62
N ARG A 83 -0.75 -13.91 -9.87
CA ARG A 83 -0.51 -15.26 -10.41
C ARG A 83 -1.76 -15.81 -11.08
N MET A 84 -2.92 -15.74 -10.41
CA MET A 84 -4.20 -16.19 -10.98
C MET A 84 -4.62 -15.37 -12.19
N ALA A 85 -4.28 -14.08 -12.23
CA ALA A 85 -4.50 -13.20 -13.38
C ALA A 85 -3.50 -13.43 -14.54
N GLY A 86 -2.58 -14.40 -14.43
CA GLY A 86 -1.56 -14.69 -15.45
C GLY A 86 -0.45 -13.63 -15.53
N ARG A 87 -0.34 -12.73 -14.56
CA ARG A 87 0.61 -11.60 -14.55
C ARG A 87 1.96 -11.99 -13.94
N LYS A 88 2.62 -13.00 -14.52
CA LYS A 88 3.94 -13.51 -14.05
C LYS A 88 4.99 -12.41 -13.87
N LYS A 89 4.99 -11.37 -14.72
CA LYS A 89 5.90 -10.20 -14.60
C LYS A 89 5.71 -9.41 -13.29
N LEU A 90 4.49 -9.36 -12.75
CA LEU A 90 4.18 -8.71 -11.47
C LEU A 90 4.36 -9.65 -10.27
N GLU A 91 4.29 -10.97 -10.49
CA GLU A 91 4.55 -11.99 -9.48
C GLU A 91 6.04 -12.09 -9.14
N THR A 92 6.89 -12.15 -10.18
CA THR A 92 8.33 -12.43 -10.05
C THR A 92 9.17 -11.19 -9.78
N SER A 93 8.63 -9.98 -9.90
CA SER A 93 9.45 -8.78 -9.76
C SER A 93 10.05 -8.72 -8.34
N PRO A 94 11.39 -8.68 -8.19
CA PRO A 94 12.06 -8.66 -6.89
C PRO A 94 11.59 -7.50 -5.99
N ARG A 95 11.18 -6.39 -6.63
CA ARG A 95 10.64 -5.19 -5.99
C ARG A 95 9.29 -5.39 -5.29
N LEU A 96 8.58 -6.49 -5.52
CA LEU A 96 7.29 -6.81 -4.87
C LEU A 96 7.41 -7.99 -3.90
N ILE A 97 8.63 -8.52 -3.72
CA ILE A 97 8.96 -9.54 -2.73
C ILE A 97 9.02 -8.87 -1.35
N SER A 98 8.84 -9.66 -0.28
CA SER A 98 8.92 -9.23 1.12
C SER A 98 10.12 -8.32 1.43
N GLU A 99 11.20 -8.41 0.66
CA GLU A 99 12.42 -7.60 0.77
C GLU A 99 12.21 -6.11 0.50
N TYR A 100 11.40 -5.72 -0.48
CA TYR A 100 11.09 -4.29 -0.70
C TYR A 100 10.27 -3.72 0.46
N THR A 101 9.30 -4.48 0.97
CA THR A 101 8.54 -4.08 2.17
C THR A 101 9.42 -4.04 3.41
N LEU A 102 10.42 -4.93 3.51
CA LEU A 102 11.41 -4.94 4.60
C LEU A 102 12.23 -3.65 4.57
N GLN A 103 12.84 -3.34 3.43
CA GLN A 103 13.68 -2.16 3.24
C GLN A 103 12.90 -0.86 3.47
N LYS A 104 11.70 -0.74 2.89
CA LYS A 104 10.85 0.45 3.05
C LYS A 104 10.24 0.57 4.44
N SER A 105 9.91 -0.52 5.12
CA SER A 105 9.30 -0.44 6.47
C SER A 105 10.24 0.21 7.49
N GLY A 106 11.55 -0.06 7.42
CA GLY A 106 12.53 0.62 8.27
C GLY A 106 12.64 2.10 7.92
N LEU A 107 12.76 2.43 6.63
CA LEU A 107 12.93 3.81 6.18
C LEU A 107 11.67 4.67 6.37
N ALA A 108 10.48 4.14 6.14
CA ALA A 108 9.22 4.87 6.23
C ALA A 108 8.88 5.24 7.68
N VAL A 109 9.10 4.34 8.65
CA VAL A 109 8.91 4.65 10.08
C VAL A 109 9.88 5.74 10.52
N ILE A 110 11.15 5.65 10.11
CA ILE A 110 12.16 6.68 10.38
C ILE A 110 11.73 8.01 9.74
N LEU A 111 11.29 8.01 8.48
CA LEU A 111 10.90 9.23 7.78
C LEU A 111 9.65 9.88 8.39
N ILE A 112 8.63 9.10 8.75
CA ILE A 112 7.41 9.61 9.40
C ILE A 112 7.75 10.17 10.78
N HIS A 113 8.53 9.45 11.58
CA HIS A 113 8.98 9.94 12.89
C HIS A 113 9.82 11.22 12.77
N MET A 114 10.70 11.28 11.77
CA MET A 114 11.52 12.46 11.47
C MET A 114 10.66 13.64 10.99
N MET A 115 9.66 13.41 10.14
CA MET A 115 8.75 14.48 9.70
C MET A 115 7.86 15.00 10.82
N VAL A 116 7.34 14.12 11.69
CA VAL A 116 6.56 14.53 12.88
C VAL A 116 7.43 15.34 13.85
N SER A 117 8.66 14.89 14.11
CA SER A 117 9.61 15.60 14.96
C SER A 117 9.97 16.98 14.38
N LEU A 118 10.23 17.06 13.07
CA LEU A 118 10.52 18.32 12.39
C LEU A 118 9.31 19.28 12.41
N LEU A 119 8.08 18.76 12.28
CA LEU A 119 6.87 19.58 12.36
C LEU A 119 6.65 20.12 13.78
N SER A 120 6.90 19.32 14.81
CA SER A 120 6.81 19.73 16.22
C SER A 120 7.78 20.87 16.53
N VAL A 121 9.05 20.72 16.13
CA VAL A 121 10.08 21.75 16.31
C VAL A 121 9.76 23.01 15.49
N ARG A 122 9.17 22.86 14.30
CA ARG A 122 8.73 23.99 13.47
C ARG A 122 7.62 24.80 14.18
N LEU A 123 6.66 24.12 14.80
CA LEU A 123 5.55 24.74 15.51
C LEU A 123 6.02 25.49 16.76
N GLU A 124 6.89 24.88 17.56
CA GLU A 124 7.47 25.50 18.76
C GLU A 124 8.24 26.78 18.43
N LYS A 125 9.05 26.76 17.36
CA LYS A 125 9.78 27.95 16.91
C LYS A 125 8.85 29.08 16.46
N ILE A 126 7.73 28.76 15.80
CA ILE A 126 6.74 29.76 15.38
C ILE A 126 6.07 30.39 16.60
N LEU A 127 5.65 29.58 17.57
CA LEU A 127 5.03 30.03 18.83
C LEU A 127 5.98 30.90 19.67
N LEU A 128 7.25 30.50 19.80
CA LEU A 128 8.26 31.30 20.51
C LEU A 128 8.51 32.64 19.82
N ASN A 129 8.59 32.67 18.48
CA ASN A 129 8.82 33.93 17.76
C ASN A 129 7.64 34.90 17.91
N SER A 130 6.40 34.40 17.88
CA SER A 130 5.22 35.23 18.14
C SER A 130 5.15 35.76 19.57
N LEU A 131 5.64 35.01 20.56
CA LEU A 131 5.65 35.44 21.96
C LEU A 131 6.72 36.50 22.24
N VAL A 132 7.87 36.43 21.55
CA VAL A 132 8.94 37.43 21.62
C VAL A 132 8.53 38.74 20.96
N LEU A 133 7.70 38.71 19.91
CA LEU A 133 7.17 39.91 19.24
C LEU A 133 6.05 40.63 20.01
N MET A 134 5.55 40.07 21.12
CA MET A 134 4.53 40.68 21.99
C MET A 134 5.09 41.27 23.29
N LYS A 135 6.43 41.30 23.46
CA LYS A 135 7.13 42.03 24.53
C LYS A 135 7.87 43.21 23.94
#